data_AF-A0A9K3D301-F1
#
_entry.id   AF-A0A9K3D301-F1
#
_cell.length_a   1.000
_cell.length_b   1.000
_cell.length_c   1.000
_cell.angle_alpha   90.00
_cell.angle_beta   90.00
_cell.angle_gamma   90.00
#
_symmetry.space_group_name_H-M   'P 1'
#
loop_
_entity.id
_entity.type
_entity.pdbx_description
1 polymer ?
#
loop_
_entity_poly.entity_id
_entity_poly.type
_entity_poly.pdbx_seq_one_letter_code
_entity_poly.pdbx_strand_id
1 'polypeptide(L)'
;MADTTAVCSAAEKPTPAMQVEVPFLLFDCDGTLSPPRDAGDRPLLEYLLSLRQAGLCHLGVVGSSSRAVILDQLGADVLKHFDYVFSENGLVAYHGDVQIGSQSIVEHLGEDTVQEFVNDALKLLSECQLPFKRGCFIDVRTGMINVAPCGRGVSKAQRELFRVYDRQHLVRRGMVQ
;
A
#
# COMPACT_ATOMS: atom_id res chain seq x y z
N MET A 1 -64.41 -24.70 47.97
CA MET A 1 -63.41 -23.62 47.90
C MET A 1 -62.44 -23.99 46.80
N ALA A 2 -62.24 -23.08 45.85
CA ALA A 2 -61.43 -23.29 44.65
C ALA A 2 -59.95 -23.42 45.02
N ASP A 3 -59.21 -24.27 44.31
CA ASP A 3 -57.76 -24.17 44.24
C ASP A 3 -57.36 -24.13 42.77
N THR A 4 -57.02 -22.92 42.32
CA THR A 4 -56.58 -22.57 40.98
C THR A 4 -55.06 -22.62 40.96
N THR A 5 -54.49 -23.72 40.48
CA THR A 5 -53.07 -23.81 40.17
C THR A 5 -52.81 -23.16 38.82
N ALA A 6 -52.28 -21.93 38.86
CA ALA A 6 -51.77 -21.21 37.71
C ALA A 6 -50.51 -21.90 37.17
N VAL A 7 -50.57 -22.38 35.93
CA VAL A 7 -49.38 -22.81 35.18
C VAL A 7 -48.80 -21.56 34.52
N CYS A 8 -47.77 -20.96 35.12
CA CYS A 8 -46.95 -19.96 34.45
C CYS A 8 -46.15 -20.64 33.33
N SER A 9 -46.48 -20.33 32.07
CA SER A 9 -45.60 -20.67 30.96
C SER A 9 -44.39 -19.72 31.00
N ALA A 10 -43.19 -20.29 31.08
CA ALA A 10 -41.96 -19.52 30.92
C ALA A 10 -41.86 -19.11 29.45
N ALA A 11 -41.83 -17.80 29.17
CA ALA A 11 -41.52 -17.29 27.85
C ALA A 11 -40.06 -17.64 27.52
N GLU A 12 -39.83 -18.36 26.43
CA GLU A 12 -38.49 -18.56 25.88
C GLU A 12 -37.86 -17.20 25.56
N LYS A 13 -36.66 -16.97 26.10
CA LYS A 13 -35.87 -15.80 25.75
C LYS A 13 -35.44 -15.92 24.28
N PRO A 14 -35.57 -14.86 23.46
CA PRO A 14 -35.09 -14.91 22.08
C PRO A 14 -33.59 -15.15 22.07
N THR A 15 -33.17 -16.16 21.34
CA THR A 15 -31.76 -16.49 21.08
C THR A 15 -31.06 -15.27 20.49
N PRO A 16 -29.85 -14.87 20.95
CA PRO A 16 -29.14 -13.76 20.34
C PRO A 16 -28.87 -14.08 18.87
N ALA A 17 -29.22 -13.17 17.97
CA ALA A 17 -28.84 -13.28 16.57
C ALA A 17 -27.32 -13.42 16.49
N MET A 18 -26.83 -14.53 15.91
CA MET A 18 -25.41 -14.77 15.69
C MET A 18 -24.90 -13.65 14.77
N GLN A 19 -24.06 -12.76 15.30
CA GLN A 19 -23.37 -11.75 14.49
C GLN A 19 -22.40 -12.50 13.58
N VAL A 20 -22.76 -12.63 12.30
CA VAL A 20 -21.87 -13.18 11.29
C VAL A 20 -20.84 -12.10 10.98
N GLU A 21 -19.60 -12.33 11.38
CA GLU A 21 -18.49 -11.44 11.06
C GLU A 21 -18.24 -11.47 9.55
N VAL A 22 -18.37 -10.31 8.89
CA VAL A 22 -18.16 -10.20 7.45
C VAL A 22 -16.65 -10.04 7.21
N PRO A 23 -15.99 -10.98 6.50
CA PRO A 23 -14.55 -10.94 6.31
C PRO A 23 -14.09 -9.75 5.46
N PHE A 24 -12.91 -9.22 5.76
CA PHE A 24 -12.22 -8.21 4.96
C PHE A 24 -11.14 -8.88 4.09
N LEU A 25 -11.32 -8.85 2.77
CA LEU A 25 -10.38 -9.43 1.81
C LEU A 25 -9.52 -8.31 1.21
N LEU A 26 -8.22 -8.34 1.54
CA LEU A 26 -7.24 -7.36 1.08
C LEU A 26 -6.31 -7.99 0.04
N PHE A 27 -6.21 -7.35 -1.13
CA PHE A 27 -5.44 -7.86 -2.25
C PHE A 27 -4.31 -6.91 -2.65
N ASP A 28 -3.18 -7.47 -3.07
CA ASP A 28 -2.17 -6.74 -3.82
C ASP A 28 -2.67 -6.41 -5.25
N CYS A 29 -2.05 -5.44 -5.92
CA CYS A 29 -2.41 -5.04 -7.28
C CYS A 29 -1.71 -5.90 -8.35
N ASP A 30 -0.45 -5.58 -8.65
CA ASP A 30 0.32 -6.13 -9.77
C ASP A 30 0.63 -7.61 -9.53
N GLY A 31 0.21 -8.48 -10.45
CA GLY A 31 0.42 -9.92 -10.35
C GLY A 31 -0.56 -10.67 -9.45
N THR A 32 -1.53 -9.97 -8.82
CA THR A 32 -2.61 -10.58 -8.02
C THR A 32 -3.98 -10.31 -8.63
N LEU A 33 -4.42 -9.05 -8.68
CA LEU A 33 -5.71 -8.66 -9.29
C LEU A 33 -5.59 -8.33 -10.78
N SER A 34 -4.37 -8.10 -11.25
CA SER A 34 -4.06 -7.84 -12.65
C SER A 34 -2.83 -8.62 -13.08
N PRO A 35 -2.74 -9.08 -14.34
CA PRO A 35 -1.45 -9.47 -14.89
C PRO A 35 -0.47 -8.30 -14.78
N PRO A 36 0.84 -8.53 -14.54
CA PRO A 36 1.79 -7.44 -14.32
C PRO A 36 1.76 -6.40 -15.46
N ARG A 37 1.40 -5.15 -15.13
CA ARG A 37 1.29 -4.02 -16.09
C ARG A 37 0.24 -4.19 -17.20
N ASP A 38 -0.81 -4.99 -16.98
CA ASP A 38 -1.91 -5.15 -17.93
C ASP A 38 -3.27 -4.98 -17.22
N ALA A 39 -4.37 -4.90 -17.98
CA ALA A 39 -5.71 -4.76 -17.43
C ALA A 39 -6.11 -5.99 -16.58
N GLY A 40 -6.82 -5.74 -15.47
CA GLY A 40 -7.25 -6.74 -14.48
C GLY A 40 -7.83 -8.05 -15.04
N ASP A 41 -7.63 -9.16 -14.31
CA ASP A 41 -8.22 -10.46 -14.66
C ASP A 41 -9.74 -10.42 -14.40
N ARG A 42 -10.52 -10.14 -15.46
CA ARG A 42 -11.95 -9.84 -15.37
C ARG A 42 -12.76 -10.92 -14.63
N PRO A 43 -12.57 -12.23 -14.87
CA PRO A 43 -13.28 -13.28 -14.12
C PRO A 43 -13.06 -13.23 -12.60
N LEU A 44 -11.83 -13.02 -12.14
CA LEU A 44 -11.53 -12.93 -10.70
C LEU A 44 -12.20 -11.71 -10.10
N LEU A 45 -12.07 -10.55 -10.77
CA LEU A 45 -12.70 -9.31 -10.32
C LEU A 45 -14.22 -9.48 -10.23
N GLU A 46 -14.88 -9.96 -11.28
CA GLU A 46 -16.33 -10.21 -11.30
C GLU A 46 -16.79 -11.12 -10.16
N TYR A 47 -16.04 -12.19 -9.87
CA TYR A 47 -16.34 -13.08 -8.76
C TYR A 47 -16.25 -12.36 -7.41
N LEU A 48 -15.15 -11.63 -7.14
CA LEU A 48 -14.99 -10.86 -5.91
C LEU A 48 -16.12 -9.84 -5.73
N LEU A 49 -16.52 -9.17 -6.82
CA LEU A 49 -17.62 -8.21 -6.78
C LEU A 49 -18.95 -8.88 -6.44
N SER A 50 -19.19 -10.10 -6.94
CA SER A 50 -20.41 -10.85 -6.61
C SER A 50 -20.48 -11.20 -5.11
N LEU A 51 -19.35 -11.55 -4.48
CA LEU A 51 -19.27 -11.81 -3.04
C LEU A 51 -19.56 -10.57 -2.21
N ARG A 52 -18.99 -9.42 -2.62
CA ARG A 52 -19.26 -8.14 -1.98
C ARG A 52 -20.74 -7.75 -2.09
N GLN A 53 -21.33 -7.85 -3.28
CA GLN A 53 -22.73 -7.52 -3.52
C GLN A 53 -23.69 -8.40 -2.72
N ALA A 54 -23.33 -9.66 -2.48
CA ALA A 54 -24.07 -10.57 -1.61
C ALA A 54 -23.90 -10.28 -0.11
N GLY A 55 -23.09 -9.28 0.27
CA GLY A 55 -22.81 -8.93 1.66
C GLY A 55 -21.91 -9.95 2.38
N LEU A 56 -21.18 -10.77 1.62
CA LEU A 56 -20.36 -11.86 2.16
C LEU A 56 -18.93 -11.43 2.49
N CYS A 57 -18.48 -10.27 2.01
CA CYS A 57 -17.17 -9.72 2.34
C CYS A 57 -17.12 -8.20 2.12
N HIS A 58 -16.10 -7.58 2.73
CA HIS A 58 -15.58 -6.28 2.33
C HIS A 58 -14.34 -6.47 1.45
N LEU A 59 -14.17 -5.62 0.45
CA LEU A 59 -13.04 -5.67 -0.47
C LEU A 59 -12.10 -4.49 -0.25
N GLY A 60 -10.81 -4.81 -0.10
CA GLY A 60 -9.73 -3.85 -0.06
C GLY A 60 -8.68 -4.15 -1.12
N VAL A 61 -8.03 -3.10 -1.61
CA VAL A 61 -6.82 -3.23 -2.40
C VAL A 61 -5.68 -2.45 -1.75
N VAL A 62 -4.48 -3.02 -1.76
CA VAL A 62 -3.24 -2.39 -1.31
C VAL A 62 -2.19 -2.42 -2.40
N GLY A 63 -1.45 -1.34 -2.57
CA GLY A 63 -0.36 -1.29 -3.54
C GLY A 63 0.70 -0.26 -3.16
N SER A 64 1.93 -0.47 -3.63
CA SER A 64 3.05 0.44 -3.39
C SER A 64 3.00 1.72 -4.24
N SER A 65 2.17 1.72 -5.27
CA SER A 65 2.00 2.84 -6.19
C SER A 65 1.00 3.88 -5.66
N SER A 66 0.98 5.06 -6.28
CA SER A 66 -0.04 6.08 -6.02
C SER A 66 -1.45 5.56 -6.38
N ARG A 67 -2.48 6.17 -5.79
CA ARG A 67 -3.89 5.85 -6.08
C ARG A 67 -4.21 5.93 -7.58
N ALA A 68 -3.65 6.90 -8.31
CA ALA A 68 -3.87 7.05 -9.75
C ALA A 68 -3.32 5.86 -10.56
N VAL A 69 -2.17 5.32 -10.18
CA VAL A 69 -1.59 4.14 -10.86
C VAL A 69 -2.41 2.88 -10.56
N ILE A 70 -2.84 2.71 -9.31
CA ILE A 70 -3.73 1.61 -8.92
C ILE A 70 -5.07 1.71 -9.68
N LEU A 71 -5.62 2.92 -9.83
CA LEU A 71 -6.82 3.20 -10.63
C LEU A 71 -6.64 2.80 -12.10
N ASP A 72 -5.52 3.15 -12.72
CA ASP A 72 -5.26 2.84 -14.12
C ASP A 72 -5.10 1.33 -14.36
N GLN A 73 -4.48 0.59 -13.41
CA GLN A 73 -4.28 -0.86 -13.52
C GLN A 73 -5.57 -1.65 -13.36
N LEU A 74 -6.41 -1.26 -12.40
CA LEU A 74 -7.65 -1.97 -12.09
C LEU A 74 -8.83 -1.49 -12.93
N GLY A 75 -8.70 -0.31 -13.55
CA GLY A 75 -9.77 0.37 -14.27
C GLY A 75 -10.58 1.29 -13.35
N ALA A 76 -10.92 2.47 -13.86
CA ALA A 76 -11.58 3.54 -13.09
C ALA A 76 -12.92 3.12 -12.44
N ASP A 77 -13.65 2.18 -13.05
CA ASP A 77 -14.92 1.69 -12.51
C ASP A 77 -14.75 0.62 -11.43
N VAL A 78 -13.63 -0.10 -11.40
CA VAL A 78 -13.41 -1.22 -10.46
C VAL A 78 -13.26 -0.72 -9.03
N LEU A 79 -12.66 0.45 -8.79
CA LEU A 79 -12.55 1.00 -7.44
C LEU A 79 -13.90 1.48 -6.85
N LYS A 80 -14.94 1.73 -7.66
CA LYS A 80 -16.30 1.93 -7.12
C LYS A 80 -16.82 0.68 -6.41
N HIS A 81 -16.19 -0.46 -6.67
CA HIS A 81 -16.56 -1.75 -6.14
C HIS A 81 -15.61 -2.27 -5.06
N PHE A 82 -14.48 -1.59 -4.80
CA PHE A 82 -13.67 -1.83 -3.61
C PHE A 82 -14.13 -0.88 -2.50
N ASP A 83 -14.29 -1.42 -1.29
CA ASP A 83 -14.63 -0.61 -0.13
C ASP A 83 -13.43 0.23 0.28
N TYR A 84 -12.22 -0.35 0.24
CA TYR A 84 -10.98 0.29 0.69
C TYR A 84 -9.89 0.30 -0.36
N VAL A 85 -9.16 1.41 -0.44
CA VAL A 85 -8.01 1.58 -1.33
C VAL A 85 -6.83 2.12 -0.52
N PHE A 86 -5.78 1.31 -0.40
CA PHE A 86 -4.55 1.60 0.32
C PHE A 86 -3.39 1.79 -0.66
N SER A 87 -3.19 3.03 -1.10
CA SER A 87 -2.05 3.39 -1.94
C SER A 87 -0.80 3.67 -1.12
N GLU A 88 0.36 3.60 -1.76
CA GLU A 88 1.66 3.85 -1.12
C GLU A 88 1.86 2.98 0.14
N ASN A 89 1.49 1.70 0.04
CA ASN A 89 1.47 0.72 1.13
C ASN A 89 0.58 1.11 2.31
N GLY A 90 -0.50 1.86 2.06
CA GLY A 90 -1.46 2.29 3.08
C GLY A 90 -1.14 3.62 3.75
N LEU A 91 -0.06 4.29 3.34
CA LEU A 91 0.20 5.67 3.76
C LEU A 91 -0.86 6.65 3.28
N VAL A 92 -1.59 6.30 2.23
CA VAL A 92 -2.78 7.01 1.79
C VAL A 92 -3.92 6.00 1.68
N ALA A 93 -4.97 6.20 2.47
CA ALA A 93 -6.08 5.27 2.63
C ALA A 93 -7.41 5.95 2.30
N TYR A 94 -8.24 5.26 1.53
CA TYR A 94 -9.59 5.67 1.16
C TYR A 94 -10.61 4.61 1.55
N HIS A 95 -11.78 5.05 1.99
CA HIS A 95 -13.00 4.25 2.07
C HIS A 95 -14.06 4.85 1.14
N GLY A 96 -14.40 4.14 0.07
CA GLY A 96 -15.07 4.73 -1.09
C GLY A 96 -14.28 5.92 -1.63
N ASP A 97 -14.94 7.09 -1.73
CA ASP A 97 -14.30 8.33 -2.18
C ASP A 97 -13.74 9.19 -1.04
N VAL A 98 -13.91 8.77 0.21
CA VAL A 98 -13.47 9.53 1.38
C VAL A 98 -12.08 9.08 1.80
N GLN A 99 -11.13 10.02 1.84
CA GLN A 99 -9.81 9.76 2.41
C GLN A 99 -9.94 9.59 3.93
N ILE A 100 -9.58 8.41 4.43
CA ILE A 100 -9.68 8.06 5.86
C ILE A 100 -8.33 8.17 6.59
N GLY A 101 -7.23 8.27 5.85
CA GLY A 101 -5.91 8.44 6.43
C GLY A 101 -4.89 8.89 5.39
N SER A 102 -3.99 9.76 5.81
CA SER A 102 -2.74 10.02 5.10
C SER A 102 -1.62 10.25 6.09
N GLN A 103 -0.41 9.81 5.75
CA GLN A 103 0.79 10.03 6.52
C GLN A 103 1.97 10.22 5.57
N SER A 104 2.94 11.04 5.97
CA SER A 104 4.22 11.16 5.29
C SER A 104 5.40 10.95 6.24
N ILE A 105 6.57 10.63 5.67
CA ILE A 105 7.81 10.43 6.41
C ILE A 105 8.26 11.73 7.11
N VAL A 106 7.97 12.89 6.49
CA VAL A 106 8.28 14.20 7.06
C VAL A 106 7.37 14.50 8.25
N GLU A 107 6.07 14.27 8.12
CA GLU A 107 5.12 14.43 9.24
C GLU A 107 5.41 13.44 10.38
N HIS A 108 5.82 12.21 10.06
CA HIS A 108 6.12 11.18 11.05
C HIS A 108 7.44 11.42 11.80
N LEU A 109 8.51 11.82 11.11
CA LEU A 109 9.85 11.97 11.69
C LEU A 109 10.18 13.41 12.11
N GLY A 110 9.50 14.40 11.55
CA GLY A 110 9.81 15.82 11.69
C GLY A 110 10.88 16.32 10.72
N GLU A 111 10.80 17.62 10.41
CA GLU A 111 11.68 18.28 9.43
C GLU A 111 13.16 18.25 9.85
N ASP A 112 13.46 18.41 11.14
CA ASP A 112 14.84 18.42 11.65
C ASP A 112 15.53 17.07 11.41
N THR A 113 14.85 15.97 11.72
CA THR A 113 15.34 14.60 11.49
C THR A 113 15.56 14.33 10.00
N VAL A 114 14.63 14.77 9.15
CA VAL A 114 14.74 14.58 7.70
C VAL A 114 15.90 15.39 7.14
N GLN A 115 16.08 16.64 7.56
CA GLN A 115 17.21 17.48 7.15
C GLN A 115 18.56 16.88 7.59
N GLU A 116 18.65 16.37 8.83
CA GLU A 116 19.86 15.71 9.32
C GLU A 116 20.22 14.49 8.44
N PHE A 117 19.25 13.61 8.17
CA PHE A 117 19.44 12.48 7.28
C PHE A 117 19.87 12.90 5.87
N VAL A 118 19.23 13.92 5.29
CA VAL A 118 19.56 14.43 3.95
C VAL A 118 20.97 14.99 3.93
N ASN A 119 21.37 15.76 4.95
CA ASN A 119 22.71 16.33 5.05
C ASN A 119 23.78 15.23 5.10
N ASP A 120 23.56 14.19 5.89
CA ASP A 120 24.52 13.08 6.00
C ASP A 120 24.58 12.25 4.71
N ALA A 121 23.43 11.99 4.09
CA ALA A 121 23.40 11.36 2.76
C ALA A 121 24.16 12.20 1.72
N LEU A 122 24.00 13.53 1.71
CA LEU A 122 24.71 14.42 0.79
C LEU A 122 26.22 14.40 1.02
N LYS A 123 26.69 14.40 2.27
CA LYS A 123 28.13 14.28 2.60
C LYS A 123 28.69 12.96 2.05
N LEU A 124 28.06 11.83 2.36
CA LEU A 124 28.45 10.51 1.87
C LEU A 124 28.50 10.47 0.33
N LEU A 125 27.47 11.01 -0.32
CA LEU A 125 27.38 11.08 -1.78
C LEU A 125 28.47 11.98 -2.38
N SER A 126 28.89 13.04 -1.68
CA SER A 126 29.95 13.94 -2.16
C SER A 126 31.31 13.24 -2.20
N GLU A 127 31.59 12.38 -1.22
CA GLU A 127 32.86 11.66 -1.07
C GLU A 127 32.91 10.36 -1.89
N CYS A 128 31.77 9.78 -2.23
CA CYS A 128 31.67 8.55 -3.02
C CYS A 128 32.14 8.76 -4.47
N GLN A 129 33.33 8.28 -4.84
CA GLN A 129 33.78 8.34 -6.23
C GLN A 129 33.16 7.24 -7.08
N LEU A 130 32.61 7.62 -8.23
CA LEU A 130 31.88 6.73 -9.14
C LEU A 130 32.33 6.97 -10.59
N PRO A 131 32.21 5.98 -11.48
CA PRO A 131 32.50 6.17 -12.90
C PRO A 131 31.68 7.31 -13.54
N PHE A 132 30.50 7.60 -13.00
CA PHE A 132 29.66 8.73 -13.37
C PHE A 132 28.69 9.08 -12.25
N LYS A 133 28.29 10.36 -12.23
CA LYS A 133 27.18 10.91 -11.44
C LYS A 133 26.27 11.76 -12.32
N ARG A 134 24.98 11.79 -12.02
CA ARG A 134 23.99 12.64 -12.69
C ARG A 134 23.27 13.51 -11.65
N GLY A 135 21.95 13.56 -11.65
CA GLY A 135 21.15 14.31 -10.68
C GLY A 135 20.05 13.46 -10.07
N CYS A 136 19.30 14.05 -9.12
CA CYS A 136 18.28 13.36 -8.32
C CYS A 136 18.92 12.21 -7.51
N PHE A 137 19.89 12.57 -6.65
CA PHE A 137 20.57 11.62 -5.75
C PHE A 137 19.76 11.31 -4.50
N ILE A 138 18.97 12.27 -4.03
CA ILE A 138 18.07 12.13 -2.89
C ILE A 138 16.69 12.53 -3.40
N ASP A 139 15.71 11.68 -3.12
CA ASP A 139 14.33 11.83 -3.56
C ASP A 139 13.42 11.49 -2.37
N VAL A 140 12.96 12.53 -1.69
CA VAL A 140 12.01 12.42 -0.57
C VAL A 140 10.63 12.18 -1.16
N ARG A 141 10.06 11.01 -0.84
CA ARG A 141 8.71 10.61 -1.21
C ARG A 141 7.83 10.60 0.03
N THR A 142 6.52 10.41 -0.15
CA THR A 142 5.56 10.33 0.95
C THR A 142 6.01 9.35 2.02
N GLY A 143 6.40 8.13 1.66
CA GLY A 143 6.74 7.08 2.63
C GLY A 143 8.19 6.75 2.86
N MET A 144 9.09 7.33 2.07
CA MET A 144 10.48 6.90 2.05
C MET A 144 11.37 7.99 1.45
N ILE A 145 12.66 7.92 1.76
CA ILE A 145 13.68 8.72 1.08
C ILE A 145 14.51 7.78 0.22
N ASN A 146 14.50 7.97 -1.10
CA ASN A 146 15.32 7.20 -2.02
C ASN A 146 16.69 7.87 -2.18
N VAL A 147 17.76 7.15 -1.87
CA VAL A 147 19.14 7.59 -2.06
C VAL A 147 19.77 6.78 -3.20
N ALA A 148 20.20 7.48 -4.26
CA ALA A 148 20.75 6.90 -5.49
C ALA A 148 22.17 7.42 -5.75
N PRO A 149 23.23 6.61 -5.57
CA PRO A 149 24.62 7.10 -5.62
C PRO A 149 25.05 7.73 -6.95
N CYS A 150 24.66 7.13 -8.07
CA CYS A 150 24.89 7.70 -9.40
C CYS A 150 23.82 8.72 -9.83
N GLY A 151 22.77 8.93 -9.01
CA GLY A 151 21.60 9.74 -9.31
C GLY A 151 20.54 8.99 -10.12
N ARG A 152 19.26 9.28 -9.90
CA ARG A 152 18.15 8.68 -10.66
C ARG A 152 18.07 9.16 -12.12
N GLY A 153 18.65 10.32 -12.43
CA GLY A 153 18.67 10.90 -13.78
C GLY A 153 19.56 10.17 -14.80
N VAL A 154 20.16 9.03 -14.43
CA VAL A 154 20.96 8.19 -15.34
C VAL A 154 20.10 7.51 -16.41
N SER A 155 20.68 7.26 -17.58
CA SER A 155 20.03 6.47 -18.63
C SER A 155 19.89 4.99 -18.22
N LYS A 156 19.07 4.21 -18.94
CA LYS A 156 18.94 2.76 -18.72
C LYS A 156 20.30 2.04 -18.84
N ALA A 157 21.09 2.40 -19.86
CA ALA A 157 22.43 1.83 -20.06
C ALA A 157 23.37 2.16 -18.88
N GLN A 158 23.36 3.41 -18.41
CA GLN A 158 24.15 3.81 -17.24
C GLN A 158 23.67 3.12 -15.96
N ARG A 159 22.36 2.94 -15.78
CA ARG A 159 21.83 2.21 -14.63
C ARG A 159 22.37 0.77 -14.59
N GLU A 160 22.46 0.11 -15.74
CA GLU A 160 23.02 -1.23 -15.84
C GLU A 160 24.53 -1.25 -15.56
N LEU A 161 25.28 -0.28 -16.10
CA LEU A 161 26.71 -0.13 -15.77
C LEU A 161 26.92 0.06 -14.27
N PHE A 162 26.11 0.90 -13.62
CA PHE A 162 26.17 1.09 -12.17
C PHE A 162 25.78 -0.18 -11.42
N ARG A 163 24.79 -0.95 -11.90
CA ARG A 163 24.39 -2.23 -11.27
C ARG A 163 25.54 -3.24 -11.25
N VAL A 164 26.30 -3.34 -12.35
CA VAL A 164 27.48 -4.20 -12.43
C VAL A 164 28.59 -3.68 -11.52
N TYR A 165 28.88 -2.37 -11.57
CA TYR A 165 29.89 -1.73 -10.73
C TYR A 165 29.59 -1.90 -9.23
N ASP A 166 28.36 -1.60 -8.81
CA ASP A 166 27.93 -1.72 -7.41
C ASP A 166 27.98 -3.17 -6.90
N ARG A 167 27.75 -4.17 -7.76
CA ARG A 167 27.90 -5.58 -7.39
C ARG A 167 29.35 -5.94 -7.06
N GLN A 168 30.31 -5.32 -7.75
CA GLN A 168 31.75 -5.58 -7.57
C GLN A 168 32.32 -4.76 -6.42
N HIS A 169 31.93 -3.49 -6.31
CA HIS A 169 32.50 -2.53 -5.36
C HIS A 169 31.65 -2.31 -4.11
N LEU A 170 30.44 -2.88 -4.06
CA LEU A 170 29.51 -2.83 -2.92
C LEU A 170 29.20 -1.40 -2.44
N VAL A 171 29.17 -0.43 -3.35
CA VAL A 171 29.00 1.01 -3.04
C VAL A 171 27.81 1.24 -2.12
N ARG A 172 26.61 0.80 -2.52
CA ARG A 172 25.38 1.01 -1.73
C ARG A 172 25.44 0.34 -0.36
N ARG A 173 26.08 -0.84 -0.26
CA ARG A 173 26.26 -1.53 1.02
C ARG A 173 27.19 -0.74 1.95
N GLY A 174 28.25 -0.15 1.40
CA GLY A 174 29.18 0.68 2.16
C GLY A 174 28.59 2.01 2.66
N MET A 175 27.44 2.44 2.14
CA MET A 175 26.77 3.68 2.59
C MET A 175 25.88 3.50 3.84
N VAL A 176 25.59 2.27 4.24
CA VAL A 176 24.70 1.94 5.38
C VAL A 176 25.43 1.19 6.50
N GLN A 177 26.74 1.02 6.40
CA GLN A 177 27.61 0.40 7.41
C GLN A 177 28.44 1.47 8.11
#